data_AF-A0A7K2YEE3-F1
#
_entry.id   AF-A0A7K2YEE3-F1
#
_cell.length_a   1.000
_cell.length_b   1.000
_cell.length_c   1.000
_cell.angle_alpha   90.00
_cell.angle_beta   90.00
_cell.angle_gamma   90.00
#
_symmetry.space_group_name_H-M   'P 1'
#
loop_
_entity.id
_entity.type
_entity.pdbx_description
1 polymer ?
#
loop_
_entity_poly.entity_id
_entity_poly.type
_entity_poly.pdbx_seq_one_letter_code
_entity_poly.pdbx_strand_id
1 'polypeptide(L)'
;AVEGMAAGGELRWERRAYAFGDLDGAWYVLAATDVAEVNEAVAADAEALRVFCVRCDDASHASAWTPASGRHDGLTVAVLAG
;
A
#
# COMPACT_ATOMS: atom_id res chain seq x y z
N ALA A 1 16.47 -4.32 4.73
CA ALA A 1 16.23 -4.18 3.28
C ALA A 1 15.61 -2.81 2.99
N VAL A 2 14.45 -2.50 3.59
CA VAL A 2 13.82 -1.18 3.54
C VAL A 2 14.62 -0.11 4.31
N GLU A 3 15.28 -0.49 5.41
CA GLU A 3 16.12 0.43 6.20
C GLU A 3 17.34 0.93 5.41
N GLY A 4 17.88 0.09 4.52
CA GLY A 4 18.97 0.45 3.63
C GLY A 4 18.55 1.51 2.61
N MET A 5 17.36 1.36 2.03
CA MET A 5 16.77 2.35 1.11
C MET A 5 16.52 3.69 1.82
N ALA A 6 16.07 3.66 3.08
CA ALA A 6 15.92 4.86 3.89
C ALA A 6 17.28 5.55 4.12
N ALA A 7 18.31 4.79 4.52
CA ALA A 7 19.66 5.32 4.72
C ALA A 7 20.30 5.85 3.43
N GLY A 8 19.94 5.26 2.28
CA GLY A 8 20.34 5.70 0.95
C GLY A 8 19.57 6.91 0.41
N GLY A 9 18.51 7.36 1.09
CA GLY A 9 17.68 8.49 0.67
C GLY A 9 16.71 8.18 -0.49
N GLU A 10 16.49 6.90 -0.81
CA GLU A 10 15.56 6.46 -1.86
C GLU A 10 14.09 6.58 -1.42
N LEU A 11 13.86 6.58 -0.11
CA LEU A 11 12.55 6.77 0.50
C LEU A 11 12.66 7.63 1.76
N ARG A 12 11.53 8.26 2.13
CA ARG A 12 11.37 8.89 3.43
C ARG A 12 10.83 7.86 4.42
N TRP A 13 11.54 7.68 5.53
CA TRP A 13 11.09 6.79 6.60
C TRP A 13 10.63 7.58 7.82
N GLU A 14 9.36 7.42 8.18
CA GLU A 14 8.78 7.92 9.43
C GLU A 14 8.72 6.77 10.45
N ARG A 15 9.66 6.70 11.38
CA ARG A 15 9.69 5.65 12.42
C ARG A 15 8.75 5.99 13.58
N ARG A 16 7.45 5.94 13.30
CA ARG A 16 6.36 6.15 14.28
C ARG A 16 5.12 5.34 13.89
N ALA A 17 4.14 5.31 14.78
CA ALA A 17 2.82 4.79 14.45
C ALA A 17 2.15 5.64 13.35
N TYR A 18 1.25 5.00 12.61
CA TYR A 18 0.35 5.67 11.67
C TYR A 18 -0.50 6.71 12.39
N ALA A 19 -0.72 7.85 11.74
CA ALA A 19 -1.57 8.91 12.24
C ALA A 19 -2.42 9.49 11.11
N PHE A 20 -3.59 10.04 11.47
CA PHE A 20 -4.44 10.77 10.53
C PHE A 20 -3.64 11.90 9.85
N GLY A 21 -3.82 12.03 8.53
CA GLY A 21 -3.08 12.98 7.68
C GLY A 21 -1.82 12.40 7.04
N ASP A 22 -1.40 11.18 7.40
CA ASP A 22 -0.24 10.52 6.77
C ASP A 22 -0.42 10.26 5.26
N LEU A 23 -1.66 10.26 4.79
CA LEU A 23 -2.02 10.07 3.38
C LEU A 23 -2.22 11.39 2.62
N ASP A 24 -1.93 12.54 3.22
CA ASP A 24 -2.13 13.84 2.59
C ASP A 24 -1.29 13.96 1.31
N GLY A 25 -1.98 14.09 0.18
CA GLY A 25 -1.36 14.18 -1.15
C GLY A 25 -0.87 12.84 -1.73
N ALA A 26 -1.11 11.72 -1.04
CA ALA A 26 -0.86 10.39 -1.59
C ALA A 26 -1.82 10.09 -2.74
N TRP A 27 -1.37 9.28 -3.71
CA TRP A 27 -2.24 8.72 -4.75
C TRP A 27 -2.53 7.23 -4.50
N TYR A 28 -1.65 6.56 -3.76
CA TYR A 28 -1.68 5.12 -3.51
C TYR A 28 -1.05 4.79 -2.16
N VAL A 29 -1.60 3.79 -1.46
CA VAL A 29 -1.11 3.27 -0.18
C VAL A 29 -1.15 1.75 -0.12
N LEU A 30 -0.14 1.16 0.52
CA LEU A 30 -0.10 -0.25 0.93
C LEU A 30 -0.21 -0.33 2.45
N ALA A 31 -1.32 -0.85 2.97
CA ALA A 31 -1.47 -1.21 4.37
C ALA A 31 -0.94 -2.63 4.59
N ALA A 32 0.28 -2.72 5.13
CA ALA A 32 1.04 -3.96 5.24
C ALA A 32 1.58 -4.17 6.66
N THR A 33 0.74 -3.92 7.67
CA THR A 33 1.08 -4.18 9.07
C THR A 33 0.42 -5.46 9.57
N ASP A 34 0.96 -6.06 10.62
CA ASP A 34 0.34 -7.20 11.32
C ASP A 34 -0.76 -6.76 12.31
N VAL A 35 -1.11 -5.46 12.35
CA VAL A 35 -2.12 -4.89 13.26
C VAL A 35 -3.33 -4.47 12.44
N ALA A 36 -4.40 -5.28 12.51
CA ALA A 36 -5.59 -5.11 11.67
C ALA A 36 -6.24 -3.73 11.85
N GLU A 37 -6.29 -3.20 13.08
CA GLU A 37 -6.88 -1.90 13.40
C GLU A 37 -6.13 -0.74 12.74
N VAL A 38 -4.81 -0.87 12.57
CA VAL A 38 -3.99 0.12 11.84
C VAL A 38 -4.32 0.07 10.36
N ASN A 39 -4.42 -1.13 9.77
CA ASN A 39 -4.75 -1.28 8.36
C ASN A 39 -6.18 -0.79 8.05
N GLU A 40 -7.12 -0.97 8.97
CA GLU A 40 -8.48 -0.41 8.90
C GLU A 40 -8.48 1.11 8.92
N ALA A 41 -7.71 1.73 9.82
CA ALA A 41 -7.56 3.18 9.86
C ALA A 41 -6.98 3.73 8.55
N VAL A 42 -5.93 3.09 8.01
CA VAL A 42 -5.34 3.45 6.72
C VAL A 42 -6.36 3.36 5.58
N ALA A 43 -7.16 2.28 5.54
CA ALA A 43 -8.16 2.11 4.50
C ALA A 43 -9.30 3.16 4.59
N ALA A 44 -9.75 3.48 5.80
CA ALA A 44 -10.76 4.51 6.01
C ALA A 44 -10.27 5.90 5.57
N ASP A 45 -9.04 6.27 5.94
CA ASP A 45 -8.44 7.53 5.52
C ASP A 45 -8.23 7.57 4.00
N ALA A 46 -7.79 6.45 3.41
CA ALA A 46 -7.60 6.34 1.97
C ALA A 46 -8.90 6.53 1.20
N GLU A 47 -10.00 5.91 1.65
CA GLU A 47 -11.32 6.08 1.06
C GLU A 47 -11.79 7.54 1.13
N ALA A 48 -11.66 8.17 2.31
CA ALA A 48 -12.04 9.57 2.51
C ALA A 48 -11.26 10.54 1.59
N LEU A 49 -9.99 10.24 1.33
CA LEU A 49 -9.10 11.06 0.50
C LEU A 49 -9.10 10.66 -0.98
N ARG A 50 -9.82 9.60 -1.37
CA ARG A 50 -9.82 9.01 -2.72
C ARG A 50 -8.42 8.54 -3.17
N VAL A 51 -7.73 7.87 -2.25
CA VAL A 51 -6.43 7.22 -2.45
C VAL A 51 -6.65 5.73 -2.69
N PHE A 52 -5.97 5.16 -3.68
CA PHE A 52 -6.03 3.70 -3.90
C PHE A 52 -5.33 2.97 -2.75
N CYS A 53 -6.02 2.01 -2.14
CA CYS A 53 -5.54 1.29 -0.96
C CYS A 53 -5.44 -0.21 -1.24
N VAL A 54 -4.25 -0.78 -1.07
CA VAL A 54 -4.05 -2.23 -0.97
C VAL A 54 -4.05 -2.63 0.48
N ARG A 55 -4.86 -3.64 0.80
CA ARG A 55 -4.84 -4.36 2.09
C ARG A 55 -4.07 -5.67 1.91
N CYS A 56 -2.87 -5.74 2.47
CA CYS A 56 -2.05 -6.96 2.40
C CYS A 56 -2.57 -8.07 3.32
N ASP A 57 -3.35 -7.70 4.34
CA ASP A 57 -3.98 -8.60 5.31
C ASP A 57 -5.36 -9.10 4.86
N ASP A 58 -6.17 -8.27 4.20
CA ASP A 58 -7.51 -8.63 3.72
C ASP A 58 -7.88 -7.91 2.42
N ALA A 59 -7.72 -8.61 1.29
CA ALA A 59 -8.00 -8.08 -0.04
C ALA A 59 -9.47 -7.69 -0.27
N SER A 60 -10.43 -8.17 0.53
CA SER A 60 -11.85 -7.83 0.38
C SER A 60 -12.18 -6.41 0.84
N HIS A 61 -11.31 -5.82 1.66
CA HIS A 61 -11.39 -4.45 2.15
C HIS A 61 -10.44 -3.48 1.40
N ALA A 62 -9.85 -3.91 0.29
CA ALA A 62 -8.97 -3.09 -0.54
C ALA A 62 -9.74 -2.38 -1.67
N SER A 63 -9.26 -1.21 -2.10
CA SER A 63 -9.72 -0.53 -3.32
C SER A 63 -8.77 -0.73 -4.52
N ALA A 64 -7.61 -1.35 -4.29
CA ALA A 64 -6.64 -1.77 -5.29
C ALA A 64 -6.04 -3.14 -4.94
N TRP A 65 -5.48 -3.83 -5.93
CA TRP A 65 -4.88 -5.16 -5.78
C TRP A 65 -3.48 -5.20 -6.39
N THR A 66 -2.58 -5.95 -5.76
CA THR A 66 -1.26 -6.28 -6.35
C THR A 66 -1.36 -7.66 -7.01
N PRO A 67 -1.52 -7.74 -8.35
CA PRO A 67 -1.72 -9.02 -9.02
C PRO A 67 -0.43 -9.83 -9.13
N ALA A 68 -0.58 -11.15 -9.29
CA ALA A 68 0.49 -11.96 -9.86
C ALA A 68 0.75 -11.46 -11.28
N SER A 69 1.99 -11.08 -11.58
CA SER A 69 2.34 -10.48 -12.86
C SER A 69 3.57 -11.11 -13.50
N GLY A 70 3.59 -11.11 -14.82
CA GLY A 70 4.69 -11.61 -15.64
C GLY A 70 4.88 -10.77 -16.89
N ARG A 71 6.08 -10.79 -17.45
CA ARG A 71 6.42 -10.04 -18.67
C ARG A 71 7.08 -10.96 -19.69
N HIS A 72 6.68 -10.85 -20.95
CA HIS A 72 7.27 -11.59 -22.07
C HIS A 72 7.30 -10.69 -23.31
N ASP A 73 8.48 -10.48 -23.91
CA ASP A 73 8.69 -9.68 -25.13
C ASP A 73 7.95 -8.32 -25.16
N GLY A 74 7.96 -7.61 -24.03
CA GLY A 74 7.31 -6.31 -23.87
C GLY A 74 5.83 -6.35 -23.49
N LEU A 75 5.19 -7.51 -23.51
CA LEU A 75 3.83 -7.73 -22.99
C LEU A 75 3.86 -7.93 -21.48
N THR A 76 2.99 -7.23 -20.75
CA THR A 76 2.72 -7.46 -19.32
C THR A 76 1.39 -8.17 -19.15
N VAL A 77 1.39 -9.27 -18.40
CA VAL A 77 0.18 -10.01 -18.02
C VAL A 77 0.02 -9.91 -16.51
N ALA A 78 -1.20 -9.58 -16.06
CA ALA A 78 -1.59 -9.58 -14.65
C ALA A 78 -2.78 -10.52 -14.47
N VAL A 79 -2.73 -11.37 -13.44
CA VAL A 79 -3.78 -12.36 -13.13
C VAL A 79 -4.38 -12.03 -11.77
N LEU A 80 -5.71 -11.88 -11.73
CA LEU A 80 -6.52 -11.76 -10.52
C LEU A 80 -7.55 -12.89 -10.52
N ALA A 81 -7.74 -13.56 -9.38
CA ALA A 81 -8.70 -14.66 -9.24
C ALA A 81 -9.84 -14.36 -8.25
N GLY A 82 -9.93 -13.11 -7.77
CA GLY A 82 -10.81 -12.70 -6.67
C GLY A 82 -10.12 -12.84 -5.32
#